data_AF-A0A8T3WRU4-F1
#
_entry.id   AF-A0A8T3WRU4-F1
#
_cell.length_a   1.000
_cell.length_b   1.000
_cell.length_c   1.000
_cell.angle_alpha   90.00
_cell.angle_beta   90.00
_cell.angle_gamma   90.00
#
_symmetry.space_group_name_H-M   'P 1'
#
loop_
_entity.id
_entity.type
_entity.pdbx_description
1 polymer ?
#
loop_
_entity_poly.entity_id
_entity_poly.type
_entity_poly.pdbx_seq_one_letter_code
_entity_poly.pdbx_strand_id
1 'polypeptide(L)'
;MYRTRTVGNHPKRVRIIETFEVVDENGKKEDVDVVREYEPDYLLRYGTNPHQPSAHYSNGLPKLSEIKTGKSGMSQTNVEDILHACEILKYFSDPACAIMKHLNPSGVAVRSTPKEALEYAWNCDYQAAFGGVAVFNKPVDMDVVNSTKGHYIEVICAPDFEEGVLDSLQDRGDLRVVQVSGIDKLPKYVGDEVQPNIKTLEGHLFLETPYLTKFRTVEDLLPHVVSERKPSELELRNMLNAWYVCSSVRSNGIVLWKDGYSLGIGTGQQDRITAVEQAIEKNRNLNWKAREKNRKRGSYILFGAAIASDGFFPFVDSIELCGKAGIQAIIQPGGSKRDEEVIEAANKYNMSMVFTGERCFSHH
;
A
#
# COMPACT_ATOMS: atom_id res chain seq x y z
N MET A 1 42.59 -7.72 -23.29
CA MET A 1 41.50 -6.73 -23.23
C MET A 1 40.30 -7.41 -22.59
N TYR A 2 40.07 -7.22 -21.30
CA TYR A 2 38.94 -7.82 -20.60
C TYR A 2 37.65 -7.13 -21.08
N ARG A 3 36.78 -7.87 -21.77
CA ARG A 3 35.43 -7.38 -22.08
C ARG A 3 34.57 -7.66 -20.85
N THR A 4 34.14 -6.61 -20.16
CA THR A 4 33.10 -6.73 -19.13
C THR A 4 31.85 -7.28 -19.78
N ARG A 5 31.33 -8.38 -19.24
CA ARG A 5 30.05 -8.93 -19.67
C ARG A 5 28.97 -8.13 -18.95
N THR A 6 28.41 -7.11 -19.59
CA THR A 6 27.29 -6.30 -19.09
C THR A 6 25.96 -6.75 -19.72
N VAL A 7 24.83 -6.36 -19.13
CA VAL A 7 23.51 -6.33 -19.81
C VAL A 7 23.20 -4.86 -20.05
N GLY A 8 23.40 -4.38 -21.28
CA GLY A 8 23.46 -2.95 -21.54
C GLY A 8 24.62 -2.28 -20.77
N ASN A 9 24.33 -1.21 -20.02
CA ASN A 9 25.28 -0.52 -19.13
C ASN A 9 25.28 -1.06 -17.68
N HIS A 10 24.53 -2.14 -17.40
CA HIS A 10 24.37 -2.65 -16.04
C HIS A 10 25.19 -3.93 -15.78
N PRO A 11 25.64 -4.18 -14.53
CA PRO A 11 26.36 -5.39 -14.16
C PRO A 11 25.54 -6.66 -14.43
N LYS A 12 26.18 -7.76 -14.81
CA LYS A 12 25.49 -9.06 -14.93
C LYS A 12 25.09 -9.68 -13.61
N ARG A 13 25.62 -9.18 -12.50
CA ARG A 13 25.44 -9.73 -11.17
C ARG A 13 25.78 -8.65 -10.16
N VAL A 14 24.96 -8.54 -9.12
CA VAL A 14 25.21 -7.66 -7.96
C VAL A 14 25.30 -8.56 -6.74
N ARG A 15 26.30 -8.34 -5.90
CA ARG A 15 26.47 -9.06 -4.63
C ARG A 15 26.51 -8.08 -3.48
N ILE A 16 25.78 -8.39 -2.43
CA ILE A 16 25.84 -7.71 -1.14
C ILE A 16 26.34 -8.75 -0.13
N ILE A 17 27.45 -8.45 0.53
CA ILE A 17 28.06 -9.30 1.55
C ILE A 17 27.93 -8.57 2.87
N GLU A 18 27.25 -9.19 3.82
CA GLU A 18 27.16 -8.73 5.21
C GLU A 18 28.00 -9.64 6.09
N THR A 19 28.99 -9.09 6.77
CA THR A 19 29.84 -9.83 7.69
C THR A 19 29.36 -9.59 9.12
N PHE A 20 29.06 -10.66 9.85
CA PHE A 20 28.62 -10.62 11.24
C PHE A 20 29.67 -11.27 12.15
N GLU A 21 30.09 -10.58 13.21
CA GLU A 21 30.87 -11.20 14.28
C GLU A 21 29.92 -12.01 15.17
N VAL A 22 30.07 -13.33 15.17
CA VAL A 22 29.35 -14.25 16.06
C VAL A 22 30.26 -14.68 17.20
N VAL A 23 29.66 -14.89 18.38
CA VAL A 23 30.37 -15.37 19.57
C VAL A 23 29.79 -16.73 19.93
N ASP A 24 30.65 -17.75 19.98
CA ASP A 24 30.24 -19.10 20.38
C ASP A 24 30.03 -19.21 21.91
N GLU A 25 29.56 -20.37 22.37
CA GLU A 25 29.34 -20.66 23.79
C GLU A 25 30.60 -20.56 24.67
N ASN A 26 31.79 -20.60 24.06
CA ASN A 26 33.09 -20.48 24.74
C ASN A 26 33.66 -19.06 24.66
N GLY A 27 32.92 -18.09 24.10
CA GLY A 27 33.37 -16.71 23.94
C GLY A 27 34.31 -16.49 22.75
N LYS A 28 34.50 -17.48 21.87
CA LYS A 28 35.31 -17.33 20.66
C LYS A 28 34.53 -16.53 19.62
N LYS A 29 35.18 -15.52 19.06
CA LYS A 29 34.66 -14.68 17.99
C LYS A 29 35.00 -15.27 16.62
N GLU A 30 34.04 -15.26 15.72
CA GLU A 30 34.20 -15.66 14.32
C GLU A 30 33.37 -14.76 13.42
N ASP A 31 33.90 -14.43 12.25
CA ASP A 31 33.16 -13.68 11.23
C ASP A 31 32.37 -14.64 10.34
N VAL A 32 31.07 -14.38 10.18
CA VAL A 32 30.17 -15.12 9.30
C VAL A 32 29.64 -14.19 8.22
N ASP A 33 29.91 -14.54 6.97
CA ASP A 33 29.41 -13.80 5.81
C ASP A 33 28.04 -14.31 5.36
N VAL A 34 27.08 -13.40 5.27
CA VAL A 34 25.81 -13.59 4.57
C VAL A 34 25.91 -12.94 3.20
N VAL A 35 25.84 -13.75 2.14
CA VAL A 35 25.96 -13.28 0.76
C VAL A 35 24.59 -13.27 0.10
N ARG A 36 24.13 -12.08 -0.32
CA ARG A 36 22.97 -11.90 -1.19
C ARG A 36 23.44 -11.63 -2.61
N GLU A 37 23.07 -12.51 -3.52
CA GLU A 37 23.39 -12.39 -4.94
C GLU A 37 22.13 -12.08 -5.73
N TYR A 38 22.20 -11.09 -6.61
CA TYR A 38 21.14 -10.71 -7.51
C TYR A 38 21.62 -10.83 -8.96
N GLU A 39 20.79 -11.45 -9.78
CA GLU A 39 20.99 -11.51 -11.22
C GLU A 39 19.94 -10.63 -11.91
N PRO A 40 20.27 -9.99 -13.04
CA PRO A 40 19.33 -9.17 -13.78
C PRO A 40 18.24 -10.07 -14.33
N ASP A 41 17.00 -9.78 -13.96
CA ASP A 41 15.82 -10.49 -14.43
C ASP A 41 15.54 -10.04 -15.87
N TYR A 42 15.47 -8.72 -16.08
CA TYR A 42 15.29 -8.09 -17.39
C TYR A 42 15.69 -6.60 -17.36
N LEU A 43 15.96 -6.05 -18.55
CA LEU A 43 16.13 -4.61 -18.72
C LEU A 43 14.77 -3.92 -18.66
N LEU A 44 14.73 -2.75 -18.01
CA LEU A 44 13.54 -1.91 -17.98
C LEU A 44 13.58 -0.93 -19.15
N ARG A 45 12.39 -0.47 -19.57
CA ARG A 45 12.25 0.54 -20.62
C ARG A 45 13.04 1.81 -20.29
N TYR A 46 13.01 2.21 -19.02
CA TYR A 46 13.80 3.28 -18.39
C TYR A 46 13.58 3.23 -16.87
N GLY A 47 14.37 4.02 -16.13
CA GLY A 47 14.29 4.22 -14.68
C GLY A 47 13.10 5.10 -14.27
N THR A 48 13.33 6.06 -13.38
CA THR A 48 12.30 7.04 -13.03
C THR A 48 11.95 7.96 -14.21
N ASN A 49 12.95 8.36 -14.99
CA ASN A 49 12.80 9.24 -16.15
C ASN A 49 13.29 8.57 -17.45
N PRO A 50 12.75 8.94 -18.63
CA PRO A 50 13.09 8.29 -19.92
C PRO A 50 14.58 8.26 -20.29
N HIS A 51 15.36 9.22 -19.83
CA HIS A 51 16.80 9.32 -20.14
C HIS A 51 17.68 8.54 -19.15
N GLN A 52 17.09 7.89 -18.14
CA GLN A 52 17.81 7.11 -17.13
C GLN A 52 17.67 5.61 -17.46
N PRO A 53 18.73 4.91 -17.89
CA PRO A 53 18.70 3.46 -18.05
C PRO A 53 18.48 2.77 -16.70
N SER A 54 17.70 1.67 -16.68
CA SER A 54 17.44 0.89 -15.47
C SER A 54 17.28 -0.60 -15.79
N ALA A 55 17.57 -1.44 -14.81
CA ALA A 55 17.44 -2.89 -14.90
C ALA A 55 16.86 -3.43 -13.59
N HIS A 56 15.99 -4.43 -13.69
CA HIS A 56 15.39 -5.09 -12.53
C HIS A 56 16.27 -6.27 -12.10
N TYR A 57 16.62 -6.32 -10.82
CA TYR A 57 17.40 -7.37 -10.20
C TYR A 57 16.57 -7.99 -9.08
N SER A 58 16.37 -9.30 -9.09
CA SER A 58 15.52 -9.97 -8.11
C SER A 58 16.17 -11.27 -7.64
N ASN A 59 15.99 -11.60 -6.37
CA ASN A 59 16.38 -12.88 -5.78
C ASN A 59 15.40 -13.36 -4.68
N GLY A 60 14.23 -12.70 -4.57
CA GLY A 60 13.29 -12.87 -3.47
C GLY A 60 11.83 -12.87 -3.94
N LEU A 61 10.94 -12.49 -3.03
CA LEU A 61 9.51 -12.34 -3.26
C LEU A 61 9.09 -10.87 -3.18
N PRO A 62 8.00 -10.48 -3.85
CA PRO A 62 7.24 -11.29 -4.80
C PRO A 62 8.00 -11.45 -6.14
N LYS A 63 7.77 -12.56 -6.86
CA LYS A 63 8.35 -12.77 -8.20
C LYS A 63 7.43 -12.22 -9.27
N LEU A 64 7.98 -11.47 -10.22
CA LEU A 64 7.25 -10.86 -11.31
C LEU A 64 7.60 -11.51 -12.65
N SER A 65 6.59 -11.79 -13.47
CA SER A 65 6.77 -12.28 -14.84
C SER A 65 5.92 -11.44 -15.80
N GLU A 66 6.55 -10.78 -16.77
CA GLU A 66 5.82 -10.05 -17.81
C GLU A 66 5.24 -11.05 -18.82
N ILE A 67 3.91 -11.17 -18.84
CA ILE A 67 3.17 -12.09 -19.71
C ILE A 67 2.81 -11.42 -21.05
N LYS A 68 2.50 -10.12 -21.00
CA LYS A 68 2.26 -9.31 -22.18
C LYS A 68 3.06 -8.02 -22.07
N THR A 69 4.01 -7.88 -22.98
CA THR A 69 4.73 -6.64 -23.20
C THR A 69 3.82 -5.65 -23.92
N GLY A 70 3.36 -4.61 -23.23
CA GLY A 70 2.76 -3.40 -23.85
C GLY A 70 3.85 -2.45 -24.34
N LYS A 71 3.48 -1.33 -24.98
CA LYS A 71 4.40 -0.26 -25.48
C LYS A 71 5.83 -0.73 -25.83
N SER A 72 6.75 -0.67 -24.85
CA SER A 72 8.15 -1.07 -24.97
C SER A 72 8.66 -1.71 -23.68
N GLY A 73 7.77 -2.44 -22.97
CA GLY A 73 8.05 -3.06 -21.67
C GLY A 73 7.73 -2.19 -20.45
N MET A 74 8.03 -2.72 -19.26
CA MET A 74 7.85 -2.06 -17.97
C MET A 74 8.91 -0.97 -17.71
N SER A 75 8.50 0.15 -17.11
CA SER A 75 9.46 1.10 -16.48
C SER A 75 9.73 0.72 -15.02
N GLN A 76 10.77 1.29 -14.43
CA GLN A 76 11.07 1.13 -13.00
C GLN A 76 9.86 1.48 -12.13
N THR A 77 9.19 2.59 -12.42
CA THR A 77 8.00 3.01 -11.68
C THR A 77 6.85 2.01 -11.77
N ASN A 78 6.69 1.29 -12.89
CA ASN A 78 5.67 0.24 -12.99
C ASN A 78 5.99 -0.93 -12.05
N VAL A 79 7.27 -1.32 -11.97
CA VAL A 79 7.72 -2.38 -11.05
C VAL A 79 7.55 -1.94 -9.60
N GLU A 80 7.99 -0.74 -9.24
CA GLU A 80 7.84 -0.20 -7.90
C GLU A 80 6.37 -0.10 -7.48
N ASP A 81 5.48 0.38 -8.36
CA ASP A 81 4.02 0.39 -8.13
C ASP A 81 3.48 -1.03 -7.85
N ILE A 82 3.91 -2.06 -8.59
CA ILE A 82 3.49 -3.45 -8.33
C ILE A 82 3.97 -3.91 -6.95
N LEU A 83 5.23 -3.68 -6.62
CA LEU A 83 5.82 -4.13 -5.36
C LEU A 83 5.17 -3.44 -4.15
N HIS A 84 4.93 -2.13 -4.23
CA HIS A 84 4.22 -1.39 -3.18
C HIS A 84 2.75 -1.84 -3.04
N ALA A 85 2.07 -2.19 -4.13
CA ALA A 85 0.76 -2.83 -4.02
C ALA A 85 0.83 -4.19 -3.30
N CYS A 86 1.86 -5.00 -3.53
CA CYS A 86 2.02 -6.29 -2.85
C CYS A 86 2.18 -6.11 -1.33
N GLU A 87 2.89 -5.07 -0.88
CA GLU A 87 3.00 -4.72 0.54
C GLU A 87 1.65 -4.38 1.20
N ILE A 88 0.71 -3.82 0.43
CA ILE A 88 -0.67 -3.59 0.88
C ILE A 88 -1.47 -4.90 0.86
N LEU A 89 -1.40 -5.62 -0.25
CA LEU A 89 -2.25 -6.78 -0.53
C LEU A 89 -1.91 -8.00 0.32
N LYS A 90 -0.70 -8.10 0.86
CA LYS A 90 -0.26 -9.22 1.72
C LYS A 90 -1.16 -9.43 2.94
N TYR A 91 -1.82 -8.39 3.44
CA TYR A 91 -2.69 -8.46 4.61
C TYR A 91 -4.08 -9.03 4.32
N PHE A 92 -4.48 -9.17 3.05
CA PHE A 92 -5.84 -9.57 2.67
C PHE A 92 -5.86 -10.97 2.06
N SER A 93 -6.65 -11.87 2.67
CA SER A 93 -6.91 -13.21 2.14
C SER A 93 -8.06 -13.25 1.13
N ASP A 94 -9.04 -12.37 1.29
CA ASP A 94 -10.21 -12.23 0.41
C ASP A 94 -9.82 -11.48 -0.87
N PRO A 95 -10.59 -11.60 -1.97
CA PRO A 95 -10.31 -10.86 -3.20
C PRO A 95 -10.11 -9.37 -2.95
N ALA A 96 -8.93 -8.87 -3.30
CA ALA A 96 -8.51 -7.51 -3.06
C ALA A 96 -7.79 -6.93 -4.27
N CYS A 97 -7.94 -5.63 -4.47
CA CYS A 97 -7.30 -4.86 -5.52
C CYS A 97 -6.72 -3.57 -4.94
N ALA A 98 -5.48 -3.27 -5.32
CA ALA A 98 -4.84 -1.97 -5.08
C ALA A 98 -4.52 -1.33 -6.43
N ILE A 99 -4.97 -0.09 -6.63
CA ILE A 99 -4.63 0.70 -7.82
C ILE A 99 -3.59 1.73 -7.43
N MET A 100 -2.38 1.53 -7.91
CA MET A 100 -1.22 2.36 -7.58
C MET A 100 -0.98 3.43 -8.63
N LYS A 101 -0.47 4.57 -8.18
CA LYS A 101 0.02 5.65 -9.01
C LYS A 101 1.14 6.38 -8.26
N HIS A 102 2.33 6.40 -8.83
CA HIS A 102 3.49 7.09 -8.24
C HIS A 102 3.77 6.63 -6.80
N LEU A 103 3.87 5.31 -6.63
CA LEU A 103 4.19 4.60 -5.39
C LEU A 103 3.12 4.65 -4.30
N ASN A 104 1.99 5.33 -4.56
CA ASN A 104 0.90 5.48 -3.61
C ASN A 104 -0.40 4.87 -4.14
N PRO A 105 -1.24 4.28 -3.26
CA PRO A 105 -2.55 3.80 -3.67
C PRO A 105 -3.49 4.98 -3.95
N SER A 106 -4.04 5.00 -5.16
CA SER A 106 -5.22 5.83 -5.49
C SER A 106 -6.50 5.26 -4.89
N GLY A 107 -6.55 3.93 -4.72
CA GLY A 107 -7.61 3.22 -4.04
C GLY A 107 -7.26 1.77 -3.75
N VAL A 108 -7.86 1.23 -2.70
CA VAL A 108 -7.72 -0.16 -2.27
C VAL A 108 -9.08 -0.69 -1.86
N ALA A 109 -9.42 -1.91 -2.25
CA ALA A 109 -10.64 -2.57 -1.81
C ALA A 109 -10.46 -4.07 -1.65
N VAL A 110 -11.29 -4.63 -0.78
CA VAL A 110 -11.44 -6.05 -0.44
C VAL A 110 -12.91 -6.41 -0.57
N ARG A 111 -13.23 -7.37 -1.42
CA ARG A 111 -14.59 -7.70 -1.88
C ARG A 111 -14.78 -9.19 -2.07
N SER A 112 -16.00 -9.58 -2.45
CA SER A 112 -16.32 -10.97 -2.74
C SER A 112 -15.76 -11.45 -4.07
N THR A 113 -15.49 -10.54 -5.01
CA THR A 113 -14.89 -10.85 -6.32
C THR A 113 -13.78 -9.88 -6.69
N PRO A 114 -12.81 -10.29 -7.53
CA PRO A 114 -11.78 -9.38 -8.08
C PRO A 114 -12.39 -8.20 -8.82
N LYS A 115 -13.48 -8.41 -9.57
CA LYS A 115 -14.22 -7.35 -10.27
C LYS A 115 -14.73 -6.28 -9.31
N GLU A 116 -15.43 -6.68 -8.25
CA GLU A 116 -15.92 -5.73 -7.25
C GLU A 116 -14.74 -5.00 -6.58
N ALA A 117 -13.67 -5.71 -6.25
CA ALA A 117 -12.48 -5.08 -5.66
C ALA A 117 -11.91 -4.00 -6.60
N LEU A 118 -11.81 -4.28 -7.90
CA LEU A 118 -11.41 -3.28 -8.89
C LEU A 118 -12.35 -2.08 -8.92
N GLU A 119 -13.66 -2.31 -9.04
CA GLU A 119 -14.65 -1.22 -9.15
C GLU A 119 -14.63 -0.31 -7.92
N TYR A 120 -14.54 -0.87 -6.71
CA TYR A 120 -14.47 -0.10 -5.48
C TYR A 120 -13.14 0.64 -5.31
N ALA A 121 -12.01 0.00 -5.64
CA ALA A 121 -10.71 0.66 -5.62
C ALA A 121 -10.65 1.82 -6.64
N TRP A 122 -11.16 1.60 -7.85
CA TRP A 122 -11.23 2.63 -8.91
C TRP A 122 -12.05 3.84 -8.48
N ASN A 123 -13.16 3.59 -7.80
CA ASN A 123 -14.07 4.63 -7.33
C ASN A 123 -13.60 5.33 -6.05
N CYS A 124 -12.44 5.03 -5.48
CA CYS A 124 -11.87 5.81 -4.37
C CYS A 124 -11.31 7.16 -4.87
N ASP A 125 -10.64 7.15 -6.02
CA ASP A 125 -10.13 8.35 -6.70
C ASP A 125 -10.03 8.06 -8.21
N TYR A 126 -11.17 8.20 -8.92
CA TYR A 126 -11.26 7.82 -10.33
C TYR A 126 -10.32 8.62 -11.24
N GLN A 127 -9.93 9.84 -10.83
CA GLN A 127 -9.02 10.68 -11.58
C GLN A 127 -7.58 10.17 -11.43
N ALA A 128 -7.15 9.88 -10.20
CA ALA A 128 -5.82 9.33 -9.95
C ALA A 128 -5.67 7.88 -10.45
N ALA A 129 -6.75 7.08 -10.45
CA ALA A 129 -6.74 5.72 -10.97
C ALA A 129 -6.47 5.64 -12.49
N PHE A 130 -6.71 6.72 -13.24
CA PHE A 130 -6.48 6.76 -14.68
C PHE A 130 -4.99 6.59 -15.01
N GLY A 131 -4.67 5.55 -15.80
CA GLY A 131 -3.31 5.14 -16.10
C GLY A 131 -2.56 4.60 -14.89
N GLY A 132 -3.26 4.07 -13.90
CA GLY A 132 -2.66 3.41 -12.75
C GLY A 132 -2.20 1.98 -13.05
N VAL A 133 -1.61 1.37 -12.03
CA VAL A 133 -1.20 -0.04 -11.97
C VAL A 133 -2.19 -0.77 -11.07
N ALA A 134 -3.04 -1.62 -11.66
CA ALA A 134 -4.02 -2.41 -10.92
C ALA A 134 -3.42 -3.77 -10.54
N VAL A 135 -3.29 -4.03 -9.25
CA VAL A 135 -2.74 -5.28 -8.72
C VAL A 135 -3.80 -6.03 -7.92
N PHE A 136 -3.88 -7.34 -8.13
CA PHE A 136 -4.83 -8.24 -7.49
C PHE A 136 -4.10 -9.31 -6.66
N ASN A 137 -4.68 -9.72 -5.55
CA ASN A 137 -4.20 -10.86 -4.75
C ASN A 137 -4.84 -12.21 -5.14
N LYS A 138 -5.77 -12.20 -6.09
CA LYS A 138 -6.48 -13.38 -6.63
C LYS A 138 -6.43 -13.36 -8.16
N PRO A 139 -6.68 -14.51 -8.82
CA PRO A 139 -6.72 -14.58 -10.28
C PRO A 139 -7.68 -13.56 -10.90
N VAL A 140 -7.33 -13.08 -12.09
CA VAL A 140 -8.15 -12.16 -12.88
C VAL A 140 -8.99 -12.96 -13.87
N ASP A 141 -10.30 -12.68 -13.90
CA ASP A 141 -11.29 -13.27 -14.78
C ASP A 141 -11.72 -12.32 -15.91
N MET A 142 -12.60 -12.79 -16.80
CA MET A 142 -13.17 -11.96 -17.88
C MET A 142 -14.05 -10.81 -17.38
N ASP A 143 -14.58 -10.92 -16.18
CA ASP A 143 -15.45 -9.94 -15.55
C ASP A 143 -14.65 -8.69 -15.13
N VAL A 144 -13.44 -8.88 -14.61
CA VAL A 144 -12.45 -7.81 -14.44
C VAL A 144 -12.12 -7.17 -15.77
N VAL A 145 -11.77 -7.95 -16.81
CA VAL A 145 -11.41 -7.40 -18.12
C VAL A 145 -12.52 -6.54 -18.69
N ASN A 146 -13.76 -7.02 -18.64
CA ASN A 146 -14.94 -6.29 -19.10
C ASN A 146 -15.13 -4.97 -18.34
N SER A 147 -14.89 -4.96 -17.04
CA SER A 147 -15.06 -3.76 -16.19
C SER A 147 -13.99 -2.70 -16.42
N THR A 148 -12.85 -3.08 -17.00
CA THR A 148 -11.82 -2.11 -17.42
C THR A 148 -12.08 -1.51 -18.81
N LYS A 149 -13.14 -1.89 -19.53
CA LYS A 149 -13.43 -1.33 -20.87
C LYS A 149 -13.75 0.16 -20.77
N GLY A 150 -13.10 0.97 -21.61
CA GLY A 150 -13.22 2.43 -21.56
C GLY A 150 -12.35 3.12 -20.50
N HIS A 151 -11.60 2.34 -19.71
CA HIS A 151 -10.62 2.84 -18.76
C HIS A 151 -9.21 2.63 -19.30
N TYR A 152 -8.34 3.63 -19.13
CA TYR A 152 -6.91 3.48 -19.43
C TYR A 152 -6.20 2.97 -18.17
N ILE A 153 -5.59 1.79 -18.27
CA ILE A 153 -4.79 1.14 -17.21
C ILE A 153 -3.44 0.81 -17.83
N GLU A 154 -2.35 1.15 -17.13
CA GLU A 154 -1.01 0.88 -17.66
C GLU A 154 -0.60 -0.58 -17.46
N VAL A 155 -0.93 -1.14 -16.30
CA VAL A 155 -0.56 -2.49 -15.91
C VAL A 155 -1.72 -3.17 -15.19
N ILE A 156 -2.02 -4.42 -15.59
CA ILE A 156 -2.80 -5.35 -14.79
C ILE A 156 -1.85 -6.43 -14.26
N CYS A 157 -1.85 -6.61 -12.95
CA CYS A 157 -0.98 -7.57 -12.28
C CYS A 157 -1.78 -8.49 -11.36
N ALA A 158 -1.59 -9.81 -11.48
CA ALA A 158 -2.35 -10.80 -10.70
C ALA A 158 -1.54 -12.09 -10.51
N PRO A 159 -1.86 -12.93 -9.52
CA PRO A 159 -1.22 -14.23 -9.36
C PRO A 159 -1.48 -15.21 -10.50
N ASP A 160 -2.63 -15.08 -11.15
CA ASP A 160 -2.97 -15.90 -12.31
C ASP A 160 -4.03 -15.20 -13.16
N PHE A 161 -4.28 -15.73 -14.36
CA PHE A 161 -5.28 -15.24 -15.30
C PHE A 161 -6.10 -16.44 -15.79
N GLU A 162 -7.43 -16.33 -15.69
CA GLU A 162 -8.32 -17.41 -16.13
C GLU A 162 -8.28 -17.62 -17.66
N GLU A 163 -8.82 -18.75 -18.12
CA GLU A 163 -8.86 -19.12 -19.54
C GLU A 163 -9.51 -18.01 -20.39
N GLY A 164 -8.86 -17.67 -21.52
CA GLY A 164 -9.32 -16.63 -22.45
C GLY A 164 -9.07 -15.18 -22.02
N VAL A 165 -8.66 -14.94 -20.76
CA VAL A 165 -8.36 -13.58 -20.26
C VAL A 165 -7.19 -12.96 -21.01
N LEU A 166 -6.07 -13.68 -21.11
CA LEU A 166 -4.87 -13.19 -21.78
C LEU A 166 -5.11 -12.91 -23.27
N ASP A 167 -5.93 -13.71 -23.94
CA ASP A 167 -6.30 -13.50 -25.35
C ASP A 167 -7.10 -12.21 -25.51
N SER A 168 -8.07 -11.97 -24.63
CA SER A 168 -8.90 -10.76 -24.66
C SER A 168 -8.12 -9.46 -24.40
N LEU A 169 -6.95 -9.56 -23.76
CA LEU A 169 -6.09 -8.42 -23.46
C LEU A 169 -5.07 -8.13 -24.57
N GLN A 170 -4.91 -8.99 -25.58
CA GLN A 170 -3.91 -8.81 -26.65
C GLN A 170 -4.15 -7.53 -27.45
N ASP A 171 -5.41 -7.20 -27.74
CA ASP A 171 -5.78 -6.02 -28.55
C ASP A 171 -5.47 -4.68 -27.84
N ARG A 172 -5.14 -4.72 -26.53
CA ARG A 172 -4.72 -3.54 -25.77
C ARG A 172 -3.22 -3.32 -25.91
N GLY A 173 -2.81 -2.70 -27.01
CA GLY A 173 -1.39 -2.51 -27.36
C GLY A 173 -0.53 -1.87 -26.26
N ASP A 174 -1.06 -0.91 -25.51
CA ASP A 174 -0.32 -0.20 -24.46
C ASP A 174 -0.28 -0.91 -23.10
N LEU A 175 -1.20 -1.85 -22.86
CA LEU A 175 -1.37 -2.54 -21.58
C LEU A 175 -0.24 -3.55 -21.37
N ARG A 176 0.37 -3.52 -20.18
CA ARG A 176 1.24 -4.59 -19.69
C ARG A 176 0.44 -5.54 -18.82
N VAL A 177 0.71 -6.82 -18.95
CA VAL A 177 0.12 -7.86 -18.09
C VAL A 177 1.24 -8.58 -17.38
N VAL A 178 1.19 -8.61 -16.05
CA VAL A 178 2.25 -9.15 -15.20
C VAL A 178 1.67 -10.22 -14.29
N GLN A 179 2.26 -11.41 -14.29
CA GLN A 179 1.98 -12.42 -13.29
C GLN A 179 2.86 -12.17 -12.06
N VAL A 180 2.27 -12.25 -10.85
CA VAL A 180 2.98 -12.04 -9.58
C VAL A 180 2.79 -13.20 -8.62
N SER A 181 3.87 -13.77 -8.09
CA SER A 181 3.77 -14.88 -7.14
C SER A 181 4.41 -14.57 -5.79
N GLY A 182 3.86 -15.16 -4.72
CA GLY A 182 4.39 -15.08 -3.37
C GLY A 182 3.98 -13.86 -2.55
N ILE A 183 2.92 -13.14 -2.94
CA ILE A 183 2.34 -12.04 -2.14
C ILE A 183 1.94 -12.54 -0.73
N ASP A 184 1.34 -13.73 -0.67
CA ASP A 184 0.86 -14.37 0.56
C ASP A 184 1.99 -14.77 1.52
N LYS A 185 3.22 -14.92 0.99
CA LYS A 185 4.43 -15.31 1.71
C LYS A 185 5.27 -14.10 2.17
N LEU A 186 4.87 -12.88 1.83
CA LEU A 186 5.56 -11.69 2.32
C LEU A 186 5.41 -11.59 3.85
N PRO A 187 6.46 -11.20 4.59
CA PRO A 187 6.39 -10.95 6.03
C PRO A 187 5.36 -9.86 6.35
N LYS A 188 4.53 -10.07 7.37
CA LYS A 188 3.39 -9.20 7.70
C LYS A 188 3.45 -8.68 9.12
N TYR A 189 3.87 -9.53 10.05
CA TYR A 189 3.68 -9.31 11.46
C TYR A 189 4.97 -9.43 12.26
N VAL A 190 5.05 -8.68 13.35
CA VAL A 190 6.18 -8.79 14.30
C VAL A 190 6.41 -10.27 14.64
N GLY A 191 7.66 -10.70 14.50
CA GLY A 191 8.11 -12.09 14.67
C GLY A 191 8.34 -12.85 13.36
N ASP A 192 7.86 -12.33 12.22
CA ASP A 192 8.16 -12.94 10.92
C ASP A 192 9.64 -12.71 10.52
N GLU A 193 10.22 -13.68 9.81
CA GLU A 193 11.58 -13.55 9.27
C GLU A 193 11.65 -12.47 8.19
N VAL A 194 12.62 -11.57 8.30
CA VAL A 194 12.79 -10.43 7.39
C VAL A 194 14.23 -10.25 6.97
N GLN A 195 14.40 -9.70 5.77
CA GLN A 195 15.67 -9.13 5.33
C GLN A 195 15.68 -7.63 5.62
N PRO A 196 16.82 -7.02 5.96
CA PRO A 196 16.90 -5.59 6.15
C PRO A 196 16.61 -4.86 4.84
N ASN A 197 15.87 -3.74 4.93
CA ASN A 197 15.80 -2.77 3.85
C ASN A 197 17.16 -2.09 3.71
N ILE A 198 17.61 -1.95 2.48
CA ILE A 198 18.88 -1.31 2.14
C ILE A 198 18.57 -0.06 1.33
N LYS A 199 18.97 1.11 1.84
CA LYS A 199 18.82 2.39 1.13
C LYS A 199 20.19 3.02 0.94
N THR A 200 20.45 3.49 -0.28
CA THR A 200 21.66 4.23 -0.61
C THR A 200 21.31 5.66 -1.01
N LEU A 201 21.99 6.64 -0.43
CA LEU A 201 21.82 8.06 -0.78
C LEU A 201 23.18 8.72 -0.83
N GLU A 202 23.64 9.17 -2.01
CA GLU A 202 24.87 9.96 -2.18
C GLU A 202 26.11 9.40 -1.45
N GLY A 203 26.29 8.08 -1.46
CA GLY A 203 27.43 7.42 -0.80
C GLY A 203 27.17 7.02 0.66
N HIS A 204 26.01 7.35 1.22
CA HIS A 204 25.53 6.84 2.51
C HIS A 204 24.73 5.54 2.31
N LEU A 205 24.83 4.63 3.28
CA LEU A 205 24.11 3.36 3.33
C LEU A 205 23.29 3.30 4.63
N PHE A 206 22.01 2.99 4.52
CA PHE A 206 21.12 2.74 5.65
C PHE A 206 20.65 1.28 5.58
N LEU A 207 20.79 0.57 6.71
CA LEU A 207 20.21 -0.75 6.94
C LEU A 207 19.14 -0.59 8.01
N GLU A 208 17.88 -0.91 7.67
CA GLU A 208 16.76 -0.82 8.59
C GLU A 208 15.94 -2.12 8.56
N THR A 209 15.46 -2.57 9.70
CA THR A 209 14.49 -3.68 9.74
C THR A 209 13.18 -3.21 9.10
N PRO A 210 12.54 -4.00 8.22
CA PRO A 210 11.25 -3.65 7.66
C PRO A 210 10.20 -3.43 8.75
N TYR A 211 9.30 -2.48 8.52
CA TYR A 211 8.15 -2.28 9.41
C TYR A 211 7.18 -3.46 9.28
N LEU A 212 6.90 -4.12 10.40
CA LEU A 212 5.84 -5.11 10.55
C LEU A 212 4.95 -4.71 11.73
N THR A 213 3.63 -4.81 11.54
CA THR A 213 2.66 -4.47 12.59
C THR A 213 2.51 -5.63 13.59
N LYS A 214 2.25 -5.32 14.87
CA LYS A 214 1.89 -6.35 15.86
C LYS A 214 0.41 -6.77 15.80
N PHE A 215 -0.44 -6.02 15.09
CA PHE A 215 -1.90 -6.24 15.07
C PHE A 215 -2.29 -7.22 13.96
N ARG A 216 -2.67 -8.45 14.35
CA ARG A 216 -3.05 -9.54 13.45
C ARG A 216 -4.56 -9.65 13.27
N THR A 217 -5.30 -9.29 14.31
CA THR A 217 -6.74 -9.48 14.44
C THR A 217 -7.40 -8.25 15.05
N VAL A 218 -8.73 -8.19 15.02
CA VAL A 218 -9.47 -7.07 15.62
C VAL A 218 -9.41 -7.10 17.14
N GLU A 219 -9.23 -8.28 17.73
CA GLU A 219 -9.06 -8.50 19.16
C GLU A 219 -7.79 -7.84 19.69
N ASP A 220 -6.72 -7.83 18.88
CA ASP A 220 -5.45 -7.18 19.23
C ASP A 220 -5.61 -5.67 19.43
N LEU A 221 -6.65 -5.04 18.86
CA LEU A 221 -6.92 -3.60 19.03
C LEU A 221 -7.67 -3.26 20.33
N LEU A 222 -8.36 -4.22 20.94
CA LEU A 222 -9.24 -3.97 22.10
C LEU A 222 -8.49 -3.42 23.32
N PRO A 223 -7.30 -3.91 23.70
CA PRO A 223 -6.53 -3.36 24.82
C PRO A 223 -6.01 -1.93 24.57
N HIS A 224 -6.11 -1.45 23.34
CA HIS A 224 -5.55 -0.19 22.87
C HIS A 224 -6.61 0.92 22.69
N VAL A 225 -7.87 0.65 23.05
CA VAL A 225 -8.95 1.66 23.00
C VAL A 225 -8.73 2.70 24.09
N VAL A 226 -8.67 3.96 23.70
CA VAL A 226 -8.41 5.11 24.62
C VAL A 226 -9.60 6.05 24.78
N SER A 227 -10.59 5.98 23.88
CA SER A 227 -11.83 6.76 23.98
C SER A 227 -12.83 6.18 24.97
N GLU A 228 -13.78 6.99 25.42
CA GLU A 228 -14.90 6.54 26.25
C GLU A 228 -15.83 5.57 25.49
N ARG A 229 -16.16 5.93 24.24
CA ARG A 229 -16.96 5.06 23.37
C ARG A 229 -16.12 3.88 22.90
N LYS A 230 -16.63 2.67 23.13
CA LYS A 230 -16.05 1.45 22.57
C LYS A 230 -16.40 1.29 21.09
N PRO A 231 -15.46 0.87 20.23
CA PRO A 231 -15.76 0.57 18.84
C PRO A 231 -16.64 -0.68 18.73
N SER A 232 -17.51 -0.68 17.73
CA SER A 232 -18.19 -1.88 17.26
C SER A 232 -17.24 -2.81 16.51
N GLU A 233 -17.66 -4.05 16.28
CA GLU A 233 -16.87 -5.01 15.49
C GLU A 233 -16.58 -4.51 14.07
N LEU A 234 -17.56 -3.87 13.43
CA LEU A 234 -17.38 -3.27 12.11
C LEU A 234 -16.35 -2.14 12.13
N GLU A 235 -16.35 -1.30 13.18
CA GLU A 235 -15.36 -0.23 13.33
C GLU A 235 -13.96 -0.77 13.60
N LEU A 236 -13.83 -1.84 14.40
CA LEU A 236 -12.54 -2.52 14.60
C LEU A 236 -11.99 -3.10 13.30
N ARG A 237 -12.83 -3.78 12.51
CA ARG A 237 -12.46 -4.29 11.19
C ARG A 237 -12.06 -3.15 10.24
N ASN A 238 -12.80 -2.05 10.26
CA ASN A 238 -12.47 -0.87 9.45
C ASN A 238 -11.15 -0.23 9.88
N MET A 239 -10.90 -0.10 11.20
CA MET A 239 -9.64 0.41 11.74
C MET A 239 -8.46 -0.48 11.36
N LEU A 240 -8.58 -1.80 11.53
CA LEU A 240 -7.50 -2.73 11.20
C LEU A 240 -7.15 -2.69 9.71
N ASN A 241 -8.15 -2.73 8.83
CA ASN A 241 -7.93 -2.67 7.40
C ASN A 241 -7.37 -1.31 6.95
N ALA A 242 -7.87 -0.20 7.52
CA ALA A 242 -7.31 1.12 7.29
C ALA A 242 -5.83 1.19 7.72
N TRP A 243 -5.49 0.59 8.86
CA TRP A 243 -4.13 0.53 9.40
C TRP A 243 -3.17 -0.23 8.48
N TYR A 244 -3.59 -1.41 8.00
CA TYR A 244 -2.82 -2.20 7.04
C TYR A 244 -2.50 -1.41 5.78
N VAL A 245 -3.48 -0.73 5.19
CA VAL A 245 -3.25 0.11 4.01
C VAL A 245 -2.37 1.31 4.36
N CYS A 246 -2.61 1.98 5.48
CA CYS A 246 -1.88 3.18 5.89
C CYS A 246 -0.39 2.92 6.11
N SER A 247 -0.01 1.69 6.52
CA SER A 247 1.39 1.30 6.72
C SER A 247 2.24 1.35 5.44
N SER A 248 1.62 1.39 4.26
CA SER A 248 2.30 1.49 2.96
C SER A 248 2.00 2.80 2.22
N VAL A 249 1.39 3.79 2.89
CA VAL A 249 1.12 5.12 2.33
C VAL A 249 2.25 6.08 2.69
N ARG A 250 2.67 6.92 1.74
CA ARG A 250 3.72 7.92 1.99
C ARG A 250 3.30 8.95 3.04
N SER A 251 4.19 9.23 3.98
CA SER A 251 3.96 10.11 5.12
C SER A 251 3.91 11.61 4.76
N ASN A 252 3.07 12.43 5.42
CA ASN A 252 2.02 12.03 6.37
C ASN A 252 0.86 11.31 5.65
N GLY A 253 0.60 10.06 6.05
CA GLY A 253 -0.39 9.18 5.46
C GLY A 253 -1.71 9.15 6.22
N ILE A 254 -2.81 9.26 5.48
CA ILE A 254 -4.18 9.16 5.98
C ILE A 254 -4.98 8.22 5.09
N VAL A 255 -5.65 7.24 5.69
CA VAL A 255 -6.56 6.33 4.99
C VAL A 255 -7.94 6.41 5.60
N LEU A 256 -8.94 6.82 4.82
CA LEU A 256 -10.35 6.66 5.16
C LEU A 256 -10.84 5.33 4.64
N TRP A 257 -11.47 4.53 5.50
CA TRP A 257 -11.91 3.19 5.15
C TRP A 257 -13.31 2.91 5.66
N LYS A 258 -14.10 2.20 4.87
CA LYS A 258 -15.41 1.71 5.29
C LYS A 258 -15.75 0.45 4.52
N ASP A 259 -16.25 -0.57 5.21
CA ASP A 259 -16.94 -1.71 4.58
C ASP A 259 -16.09 -2.35 3.47
N GLY A 260 -14.80 -2.55 3.75
CA GLY A 260 -13.84 -3.21 2.87
C GLY A 260 -13.24 -2.36 1.76
N TYR A 261 -13.36 -1.03 1.75
CA TYR A 261 -12.72 -0.19 0.72
C TYR A 261 -12.29 1.17 1.26
N SER A 262 -11.28 1.73 0.61
CA SER A 262 -10.84 3.10 0.84
C SER A 262 -11.85 4.10 0.29
N LEU A 263 -12.21 5.08 1.11
CA LEU A 263 -13.09 6.20 0.75
C LEU A 263 -12.32 7.43 0.27
N GLY A 264 -11.05 7.52 0.64
CA GLY A 264 -10.13 8.61 0.31
C GLY A 264 -8.79 8.37 0.99
N ILE A 265 -7.70 8.69 0.29
CA ILE A 265 -6.33 8.47 0.75
C ILE A 265 -5.55 9.78 0.60
N GLY A 266 -5.09 10.32 1.73
CA GLY A 266 -4.23 11.48 1.82
C GLY A 266 -2.77 11.05 1.97
N THR A 267 -1.86 11.60 1.16
CA THR A 267 -0.49 11.10 1.07
C THR A 267 0.52 12.24 0.96
N GLY A 268 1.70 12.08 1.57
CA GLY A 268 2.88 12.89 1.24
C GLY A 268 2.83 14.36 1.65
N GLN A 269 1.92 14.76 2.54
CA GLN A 269 1.81 16.15 3.01
C GLN A 269 2.79 16.42 4.15
N GLN A 270 3.33 17.64 4.19
CA GLN A 270 4.26 18.08 5.25
C GLN A 270 3.56 18.21 6.61
N ASP A 271 2.34 18.71 6.61
CA ASP A 271 1.47 18.76 7.78
C ASP A 271 0.32 17.76 7.68
N ARG A 272 -0.15 17.31 8.84
CA ARG A 272 -1.10 16.21 8.95
C ARG A 272 -2.53 16.63 8.65
N ILE A 273 -2.91 17.83 9.04
CA ILE A 273 -4.26 18.33 8.79
C ILE A 273 -4.52 18.41 7.29
N THR A 274 -3.55 18.85 6.48
CA THR A 274 -3.68 18.85 5.01
C THR A 274 -3.84 17.44 4.45
N ALA A 275 -3.18 16.43 5.01
CA ALA A 275 -3.41 15.03 4.61
C ALA A 275 -4.84 14.57 4.93
N VAL A 276 -5.39 14.96 6.08
CA VAL A 276 -6.78 14.66 6.46
C VAL A 276 -7.76 15.38 5.53
N GLU A 277 -7.55 16.66 5.27
CA GLU A 277 -8.35 17.46 4.32
C GLU A 277 -8.34 16.84 2.93
N GLN A 278 -7.16 16.45 2.42
CA GLN A 278 -7.02 15.79 1.13
C GLN A 278 -7.80 14.48 1.07
N ALA A 279 -7.71 13.64 2.09
CA ALA A 279 -8.45 12.37 2.12
C ALA A 279 -9.98 12.59 2.11
N ILE A 280 -10.48 13.56 2.90
CA ILE A 280 -11.90 13.92 2.96
C ILE A 280 -12.36 14.54 1.62
N GLU A 281 -11.55 15.37 0.99
CA GLU A 281 -11.90 16.06 -0.25
C GLU A 281 -11.93 15.12 -1.46
N LYS A 282 -11.01 14.15 -1.53
CA LYS A 282 -11.06 13.07 -2.54
C LYS A 282 -12.38 12.31 -2.51
N ASN A 283 -12.88 12.00 -1.31
CA ASN A 283 -14.19 11.38 -1.16
C ASN A 283 -15.33 12.27 -1.67
N ARG A 284 -15.23 13.60 -1.47
CA ARG A 284 -16.23 14.55 -1.97
C ARG A 284 -16.24 14.63 -3.49
N ASN A 285 -15.11 14.44 -4.15
CA ASN A 285 -14.99 14.53 -5.60
C ASN A 285 -15.43 13.27 -6.35
N LEU A 286 -15.92 12.25 -5.64
CA LEU A 286 -16.56 11.08 -6.23
C LEU A 286 -17.81 11.48 -7.01
N ASN A 287 -17.87 11.01 -8.26
CA ASN A 287 -18.84 11.37 -9.29
C ASN A 287 -20.25 11.66 -8.74
N TRP A 288 -20.75 12.86 -9.06
CA TRP A 288 -22.09 13.38 -8.80
C TRP A 288 -23.24 12.35 -8.87
N LYS A 289 -23.13 11.32 -9.73
CA LYS A 289 -24.15 10.26 -9.89
C LYS A 289 -24.36 9.42 -8.62
N ALA A 290 -23.33 9.21 -7.79
CA ALA A 290 -23.47 8.56 -6.49
C ALA A 290 -24.11 9.50 -5.44
N ARG A 291 -23.89 10.81 -5.59
CA ARG A 291 -24.52 11.85 -4.74
C ARG A 291 -26.01 11.97 -5.02
N GLU A 292 -26.46 11.80 -6.26
CA GLU A 292 -27.87 11.97 -6.66
C GLU A 292 -28.82 10.96 -5.98
N LYS A 293 -28.35 9.72 -5.73
CA LYS A 293 -29.10 8.70 -4.97
C LYS A 293 -29.13 8.95 -3.45
N ASN A 294 -28.11 9.62 -2.90
CA ASN A 294 -27.95 9.84 -1.45
C ASN A 294 -28.33 11.24 -0.97
N ARG A 295 -28.67 12.16 -1.88
CA ARG A 295 -28.99 13.57 -1.59
C ARG A 295 -30.21 13.78 -0.69
N LYS A 296 -31.06 12.76 -0.49
CA LYS A 296 -32.28 12.83 0.33
C LYS A 296 -32.05 12.64 1.83
N ARG A 297 -30.83 12.35 2.26
CA ARG A 297 -30.43 12.38 3.67
C ARG A 297 -29.33 13.43 3.76
N GLY A 298 -29.40 14.39 4.67
CA GLY A 298 -28.28 15.29 4.97
C GLY A 298 -27.11 14.52 5.60
N SER A 299 -26.63 13.46 4.94
CA SER A 299 -25.82 12.39 5.49
C SER A 299 -24.34 12.75 5.38
N TYR A 300 -23.67 12.78 6.52
CA TYR A 300 -22.22 12.63 6.60
C TYR A 300 -21.77 11.50 5.67
N ILE A 301 -21.11 11.84 4.56
CA ILE A 301 -20.73 10.88 3.50
C ILE A 301 -19.76 9.82 4.08
N LEU A 302 -19.04 10.17 5.14
CA LEU A 302 -18.09 9.33 5.86
C LEU A 302 -18.68 8.66 7.12
N PHE A 303 -20.01 8.70 7.32
CA PHE A 303 -20.64 8.00 8.45
C PHE A 303 -20.32 6.51 8.43
N GLY A 304 -19.84 5.97 9.56
CA GLY A 304 -19.39 4.58 9.68
C GLY A 304 -17.98 4.31 9.15
N ALA A 305 -17.27 5.32 8.66
CA ALA A 305 -15.88 5.18 8.26
C ALA A 305 -14.94 5.22 9.47
N ALA A 306 -13.82 4.49 9.33
CA ALA A 306 -12.64 4.66 10.16
C ALA A 306 -11.60 5.52 9.43
N ILE A 307 -10.77 6.21 10.20
CA ILE A 307 -9.55 6.88 9.72
C ILE A 307 -8.33 6.25 10.37
N ALA A 308 -7.35 5.87 9.56
CA ALA A 308 -6.02 5.51 10.02
C ALA A 308 -5.02 6.64 9.72
N SER A 309 -4.08 6.84 10.65
CA SER A 309 -3.02 7.82 10.52
C SER A 309 -1.68 7.23 10.90
N ASP A 310 -0.69 7.35 10.02
CA ASP A 310 0.62 6.69 10.16
C ASP A 310 1.45 7.12 11.39
N GLY A 311 1.26 8.36 11.83
CA GLY A 311 1.81 8.98 13.04
C GLY A 311 0.71 9.43 14.00
N PHE A 312 1.07 10.17 15.04
CA PHE A 312 0.07 10.73 15.96
C PHE A 312 -0.57 12.02 15.44
N PHE A 313 -1.79 12.34 15.90
CA PHE A 313 -2.38 13.66 15.68
C PHE A 313 -1.77 14.69 16.64
N PRO A 314 -1.07 15.73 16.15
CA PRO A 314 -0.40 16.68 17.03
C PRO A 314 -1.36 17.67 17.70
N PHE A 315 -2.52 17.90 17.10
CA PHE A 315 -3.52 18.88 17.54
C PHE A 315 -4.94 18.34 17.34
N VAL A 316 -5.91 18.96 18.04
CA VAL A 316 -7.33 18.59 17.98
C VAL A 316 -8.00 18.90 16.64
N ASP A 317 -7.41 19.77 15.82
CA ASP A 317 -7.95 20.27 14.55
C ASP A 317 -8.37 19.14 13.58
N SER A 318 -7.52 18.12 13.46
CA SER A 318 -7.72 16.94 12.63
C SER A 318 -8.89 16.10 13.16
N ILE A 319 -9.03 16.01 14.48
CA ILE A 319 -10.11 15.28 15.15
C ILE A 319 -11.44 16.01 14.98
N GLU A 320 -11.44 17.34 15.12
CA GLU A 320 -12.63 18.14 14.87
C GLU A 320 -13.09 18.05 13.41
N LEU A 321 -12.13 18.06 12.47
CA LEU A 321 -12.42 17.88 11.06
C LEU A 321 -13.04 16.51 10.79
N CYS A 322 -12.50 15.44 11.40
CA CYS A 322 -13.07 14.10 11.32
C CYS A 322 -14.50 14.04 11.86
N GLY A 323 -14.73 14.63 13.03
CA GLY A 323 -16.06 14.70 13.66
C GLY A 323 -17.07 15.47 12.81
N LYS A 324 -16.68 16.62 12.23
CA LYS A 324 -17.52 17.39 11.28
C LYS A 324 -17.81 16.62 10.00
N ALA A 325 -16.91 15.74 9.56
CA ALA A 325 -17.10 14.88 8.40
C ALA A 325 -17.93 13.62 8.70
N GLY A 326 -18.15 13.31 9.99
CA GLY A 326 -18.95 12.19 10.50
C GLY A 326 -18.22 10.86 10.54
N ILE A 327 -16.88 10.88 10.54
CA ILE A 327 -16.05 9.69 10.81
C ILE A 327 -16.38 9.18 12.23
N GLN A 328 -16.42 7.86 12.42
CA GLN A 328 -16.84 7.27 13.71
C GLN A 328 -15.70 6.59 14.48
N ALA A 329 -14.61 6.24 13.80
CA ALA A 329 -13.51 5.50 14.39
C ALA A 329 -12.14 6.05 13.94
N ILE A 330 -11.19 6.11 14.87
CA ILE A 330 -9.84 6.63 14.66
C ILE A 330 -8.82 5.58 15.14
N ILE A 331 -7.83 5.28 14.32
CA ILE A 331 -6.65 4.49 14.70
C ILE A 331 -5.38 5.28 14.39
N GLN A 332 -4.54 5.44 15.41
CA GLN A 332 -3.28 6.18 15.33
C GLN A 332 -2.29 5.64 16.37
N PRO A 333 -1.00 6.00 16.34
CA PRO A 333 -0.01 5.51 17.30
C PRO A 333 -0.16 6.05 18.72
N GLY A 334 -0.64 7.28 18.90
CA GLY A 334 -0.47 8.02 20.14
C GLY A 334 0.99 8.42 20.37
N GLY A 335 1.29 8.95 21.55
CA GLY A 335 2.59 9.46 21.96
C GLY A 335 2.77 10.98 21.81
N SER A 336 1.69 11.73 21.56
CA SER A 336 1.74 13.20 21.57
C SER A 336 1.74 13.73 23.00
N LYS A 337 2.41 14.87 23.23
CA LYS A 337 2.23 15.63 24.49
C LYS A 337 0.79 16.13 24.70
N ARG A 338 -0.04 16.09 23.65
CA ARG A 338 -1.42 16.55 23.61
C ARG A 338 -2.43 15.42 23.36
N ASP A 339 -2.04 14.18 23.64
CA ASP A 339 -2.94 13.04 23.43
C ASP A 339 -4.25 13.17 24.22
N GLU A 340 -4.20 13.72 25.44
CA GLU A 340 -5.40 13.99 26.25
C GLU A 340 -6.37 14.92 25.52
N GLU A 341 -5.90 16.04 24.96
CA GLU A 341 -6.73 16.98 24.18
C GLU A 341 -7.37 16.28 22.96
N VAL A 342 -6.62 15.41 22.29
CA VAL A 342 -7.06 14.65 21.11
C VAL A 342 -8.12 13.60 21.47
N ILE A 343 -7.96 12.92 22.61
CA ILE A 343 -8.93 11.95 23.14
C ILE A 343 -10.22 12.68 23.56
N GLU A 344 -10.12 13.80 24.28
CA GLU A 344 -11.26 14.62 24.67
C GLU A 344 -12.05 15.10 23.44
N ALA A 345 -11.36 15.56 22.40
CA ALA A 345 -11.99 15.94 21.15
C ALA A 345 -12.72 14.76 20.50
N ALA A 346 -12.13 13.56 20.47
CA ALA A 346 -12.79 12.37 19.93
C ALA A 346 -14.05 11.98 20.72
N ASN A 347 -13.98 12.04 22.05
CA ASN A 347 -15.13 11.80 22.93
C ASN A 347 -16.26 12.82 22.69
N LYS A 348 -15.93 14.11 22.51
CA LYS A 348 -16.90 15.18 22.20
C LYS A 348 -17.69 14.92 20.91
N TYR A 349 -17.06 14.29 19.92
CA TYR A 349 -17.71 13.89 18.66
C TYR A 349 -18.25 12.45 18.68
N ASN A 350 -18.22 11.77 19.84
CA ASN A 350 -18.66 10.38 20.01
C ASN A 350 -17.96 9.41 19.05
N MET A 351 -16.66 9.61 18.82
CA MET A 351 -15.81 8.73 18.02
C MET A 351 -15.07 7.72 18.91
N SER A 352 -14.90 6.50 18.43
CA SER A 352 -13.99 5.54 19.07
C SER A 352 -12.55 5.78 18.62
N MET A 353 -11.57 5.62 19.51
CA MET A 353 -10.15 5.87 19.22
C MET A 353 -9.27 4.75 19.76
N VAL A 354 -8.33 4.30 18.94
CA VAL A 354 -7.31 3.28 19.26
C VAL A 354 -5.91 3.87 19.13
N PHE A 355 -5.08 3.65 20.15
CA PHE A 355 -3.64 3.98 20.16
C PHE A 355 -2.78 2.73 19.95
N THR A 356 -2.22 2.57 18.75
CA THR A 356 -1.46 1.38 18.35
C THR A 356 -0.12 1.27 19.09
N GLY A 357 0.48 2.41 19.48
CA GLY A 357 1.83 2.49 20.00
C GLY A 357 2.93 2.20 18.96
N GLU A 358 2.58 2.09 17.67
CA GLU A 358 3.51 1.85 16.57
C GLU A 358 3.32 2.89 15.48
N ARG A 359 4.36 3.68 15.20
CA ARG A 359 4.39 4.62 14.08
C ARG A 359 4.86 3.93 12.81
N CYS A 360 4.14 4.08 11.71
CA CYS A 360 4.40 3.38 10.44
C CYS A 360 4.75 4.35 9.30
N PHE A 361 5.73 5.24 9.52
CA PHE A 361 6.14 6.21 8.51
C PHE A 361 6.77 5.55 7.27
N SER A 362 6.46 6.11 6.10
CA SER A 362 6.99 5.68 4.81
C SER A 362 7.43 6.89 3.98
N HIS A 363 8.70 6.88 3.54
CA HIS A 363 9.30 7.94 2.72
C HIS A 363 9.94 7.35 1.46
N HIS A 364 9.29 6.34 0.89
CA HIS A 364 9.71 5.69 -0.34
C HIS A 364 9.77 6.68 -1.52
#